data_AF-A0A6N7BJD8-F1
#
_entry.id   AF-A0A6N7BJD8-F1
#
_cell.length_a   1.000
_cell.length_b   1.000
_cell.length_c   1.000
_cell.angle_alpha   90.00
_cell.angle_beta   90.00
_cell.angle_gamma   90.00
#
_symmetry.space_group_name_H-M   'P 1'
#
loop_
_entity.id
_entity.type
_entity.pdbx_description
1 polymer ?
#
loop_
_entity_poly.entity_id
_entity_poly.type
_entity_poly.pdbx_seq_one_letter_code
_entity_poly.pdbx_strand_id
1 'polypeptide(L)'
;MLPVVFKGETLEADFRIDMMVESEIIIELKAAELLLPVHDAQLLTYMKLAEKKLGYLINFNVPKLVDGSSAGFKFLNFASLRLCG
;
A
#
# COMPACT_ATOMS: atom_id res chain seq x y z
N MET A 1 -8.92 11.36 -0.26
CA MET A 1 -8.83 11.22 1.21
C MET A 1 -9.71 10.05 1.60
N LEU A 2 -9.17 9.06 2.31
CA LEU A 2 -9.94 7.90 2.78
C LEU A 2 -10.39 8.17 4.23
N PRO A 3 -11.70 8.20 4.51
CA PRO A 3 -12.17 8.30 5.87
C PRO A 3 -11.85 7.00 6.62
N VAL A 4 -11.40 7.13 7.87
CA VAL A 4 -11.13 5.97 8.72
C VAL A 4 -12.07 5.96 9.88
N VAL A 5 -12.92 4.92 9.93
CA VAL A 5 -13.78 4.66 11.08
C VAL A 5 -13.14 3.57 11.92
N PHE A 6 -12.74 3.91 13.14
CA PHE A 6 -12.18 2.98 14.11
C PHE A 6 -13.02 3.00 15.38
N LYS A 7 -13.54 1.84 15.79
CA LYS A 7 -14.42 1.69 16.96
C LYS A 7 -15.64 2.64 16.95
N GLY A 8 -16.16 2.96 15.77
CA GLY A 8 -17.31 3.85 15.61
C GLY A 8 -16.97 5.34 15.60
N GLU A 9 -15.70 5.71 15.79
CA GLU A 9 -15.23 7.09 15.67
C GLU A 9 -14.54 7.31 14.33
N THR A 10 -14.80 8.45 13.69
CA THR A 10 -14.03 8.88 12.52
C THR A 10 -12.72 9.48 13.01
N LEU A 11 -11.60 8.85 12.66
CA LEU A 11 -10.29 9.37 12.98
C LEU A 11 -9.99 10.57 12.06
N GLU A 12 -9.52 11.66 12.64
CA GLU A 12 -8.90 12.77 11.90
C GLU A 12 -7.52 12.33 11.40
N ALA A 13 -7.50 11.43 10.43
CA ALA A 13 -6.29 10.92 9.82
C ALA A 13 -6.32 11.19 8.32
N ASP A 14 -5.28 11.87 7.83
CA ASP A 14 -5.12 12.23 6.43
C ASP A 14 -4.56 11.06 5.62
N PHE A 15 -5.34 9.99 5.54
CA PHE A 15 -5.02 8.84 4.71
C PHE A 15 -5.25 9.19 3.24
N ARG A 16 -4.16 9.46 2.51
CA ARG A 16 -4.16 9.78 1.10
C ARG A 16 -3.49 8.67 0.31
N ILE A 17 -4.22 8.10 -0.64
CA ILE A 17 -3.64 7.24 -1.66
C ILE A 17 -2.79 8.10 -2.59
N ASP A 18 -1.55 7.70 -2.83
CA ASP A 18 -0.66 8.39 -3.78
C ASP A 18 -1.20 8.28 -5.21
N MET A 19 -1.57 7.07 -5.64
CA MET A 19 -2.15 6.84 -6.96
C MET A 19 -3.17 5.69 -6.96
N MET A 20 -4.28 5.93 -7.66
CA MET A 20 -5.31 4.95 -7.97
C MET A 20 -5.35 4.73 -9.49
N VAL A 21 -5.17 3.50 -9.93
CA VAL A 21 -5.19 3.14 -11.36
C VAL A 21 -6.46 2.38 -11.67
N GLU A 22 -7.20 2.86 -12.68
CA GLU A 22 -8.47 2.27 -13.16
C GLU A 22 -9.50 2.02 -12.05
N SER A 23 -9.43 2.76 -10.93
CA SER A 23 -10.24 2.50 -9.73
C SER A 23 -10.10 1.10 -9.12
N GLU A 24 -9.09 0.32 -9.50
CA GLU A 24 -8.93 -1.08 -9.09
C GLU A 24 -7.62 -1.35 -8.33
N ILE A 25 -6.58 -0.57 -8.63
CA ILE A 25 -5.22 -0.81 -8.15
C ILE A 25 -4.71 0.39 -7.37
N ILE A 26 -4.24 0.14 -6.14
CA ILE A 26 -3.58 1.15 -5.32
C ILE A 26 -2.08 1.07 -5.54
N ILE A 27 -1.44 2.22 -5.73
CA ILE A 27 0.01 2.34 -5.79
C ILE A 27 0.45 3.29 -4.67
N GLU A 28 1.34 2.79 -3.82
CA GLU A 28 2.01 3.53 -2.74
C GLU A 28 3.47 3.75 -3.12
N LEU A 29 3.93 5.01 -3.04
CA LEU A 29 5.27 5.39 -3.44
C LEU A 29 6.13 5.75 -2.23
N LYS A 30 7.39 5.30 -2.25
CA LYS A 30 8.41 5.65 -1.25
C LYS A 30 9.71 6.05 -1.93
N ALA A 31 10.51 6.83 -1.23
CA ALA A 31 11.91 7.11 -1.56
C ALA A 31 12.72 6.98 -0.27
N ALA A 32 12.88 5.73 0.19
CA ALA A 32 13.50 5.42 1.47
C ALA A 32 14.66 4.43 1.28
N GLU A 33 15.67 4.48 2.15
CA GLU A 33 16.80 3.54 2.13
C GLU A 33 16.34 2.09 2.26
N LEU A 34 15.38 1.84 3.15
CA LEU A 34 14.78 0.53 3.36
C LEU A 34 13.24 0.64 3.44
N LEU A 35 12.55 -0.33 2.85
CA LEU A 35 11.13 -0.54 3.11
C LEU A 35 10.95 -1.25 4.44
N LEU A 36 10.22 -0.60 5.36
CA LEU A 36 9.89 -1.13 6.67
C LEU A 36 8.50 -1.81 6.64
N PRO A 37 8.22 -2.78 7.55
CA PRO A 37 6.91 -3.44 7.64
C PRO A 37 5.73 -2.48 7.80
N VAL A 38 5.95 -1.28 8.35
CA VAL A 38 4.91 -0.24 8.47
C VAL A 38 4.41 0.25 7.10
N HIS A 39 5.26 0.24 6.07
CA HIS A 39 4.85 0.62 4.71
C HIS A 39 3.89 -0.41 4.11
N ASP A 40 4.09 -1.70 4.41
CA ASP A 40 3.13 -2.74 4.04
C ASP A 40 1.80 -2.53 4.78
N ALA A 41 1.86 -2.34 6.10
CA ALA A 41 0.67 -2.11 6.93
C ALA A 41 -0.15 -0.90 6.46
N GLN A 42 0.53 0.16 6.00
CA GLN A 42 -0.11 1.33 5.40
C GLN A 42 -0.85 0.99 4.11
N LEU A 43 -0.18 0.34 3.14
CA LEU A 43 -0.80 -0.07 1.87
C LEU A 43 -1.99 -1.01 2.12
N LEU A 44 -1.85 -1.97 3.03
CA LEU A 44 -2.94 -2.88 3.42
C LEU A 44 -4.14 -2.16 4.02
N THR A 45 -3.89 -1.13 4.81
CA THR A 45 -4.94 -0.28 5.38
C THR A 45 -5.69 0.45 4.27
N TYR A 46 -4.99 1.01 3.28
CA TYR A 46 -5.63 1.63 2.10
C TYR A 46 -6.43 0.64 1.27
N MET A 47 -5.85 -0.52 0.99
CA MET A 47 -6.53 -1.58 0.25
C MET A 47 -7.81 -2.01 0.97
N LYS A 48 -7.80 -2.11 2.31
CA LYS A 48 -8.99 -2.46 3.10
C LYS A 48 -10.05 -1.37 3.09
N LEU A 49 -9.65 -0.12 3.31
CA LEU A 49 -10.57 1.03 3.38
C LEU A 49 -11.19 1.37 2.03
N ALA A 50 -10.45 1.20 0.94
CA ALA A 50 -10.93 1.44 -0.42
C ALA A 50 -11.50 0.19 -1.09
N GLU A 51 -11.58 -0.94 -0.39
CA GLU A 51 -12.08 -2.23 -0.87
C GLU A 51 -11.36 -2.73 -2.15
N LYS A 52 -10.04 -2.54 -2.24
CA LYS A 52 -9.21 -2.88 -3.42
C LYS A 52 -8.40 -4.14 -3.21
N LYS A 53 -8.47 -5.07 -4.17
CA LYS A 53 -7.82 -6.38 -4.04
C LYS A 53 -6.31 -6.37 -4.28
N LEU A 54 -5.84 -5.35 -5.01
CA LEU A 54 -4.47 -5.24 -5.52
C LEU A 54 -3.77 -3.98 -5.02
N GLY A 55 -2.52 -4.12 -4.59
CA GLY A 55 -1.67 -3.01 -4.20
C GLY A 55 -0.23 -3.19 -4.64
N TYR A 56 0.41 -2.10 -5.04
CA TYR A 56 1.84 -2.02 -5.30
C TYR A 56 2.51 -1.04 -4.35
N LEU A 57 3.60 -1.47 -3.72
CA LEU A 57 4.50 -0.61 -2.96
C LEU A 57 5.80 -0.46 -3.76
N ILE A 58 6.08 0.76 -4.22
CA ILE A 58 7.21 1.06 -5.08
C ILE A 58 8.18 1.98 -4.34
N ASN A 59 9.42 1.54 -4.16
CA ASN A 59 10.50 2.34 -3.61
C ASN A 59 11.41 2.86 -4.73
N PHE A 60 11.33 4.16 -4.99
CA PHE A 60 12.12 4.87 -5.99
C PHE A 60 13.56 5.18 -5.56
N ASN A 61 13.97 4.81 -4.35
CA ASN A 61 15.35 4.95 -3.90
C ASN A 61 16.28 3.85 -4.49
N VAL A 62 16.20 3.67 -5.81
CA VAL A 62 17.03 2.76 -6.60
C VAL A 62 17.39 3.43 -7.94
N PRO A 63 18.57 3.16 -8.52
CA PRO A 63 18.96 3.73 -9.81
C PRO A 63 18.07 3.31 -10.99
N LYS A 64 17.41 2.15 -10.88
CA LYS A 64 16.52 1.60 -11.91
C LYS A 64 15.43 0.74 -11.27
N LEU A 65 14.18 0.96 -11.67
CA LEU A 65 13.07 0.06 -11.34
C LEU A 65 13.07 -1.13 -12.30
N VAL A 66 13.15 -2.34 -11.76
CA VAL A 66 13.16 -3.58 -12.55
C VAL A 66 12.24 -4.61 -11.91
N ASP A 67 11.32 -5.16 -12.70
CA ASP A 67 10.42 -6.23 -12.25
C ASP A 67 11.19 -7.52 -11.94
N GLY A 68 10.75 -8.27 -10.93
CA GLY A 68 11.20 -9.64 -10.64
C GLY A 68 12.50 -9.82 -9.84
N SER A 69 13.28 -8.77 -9.52
CA SER A 69 14.52 -8.96 -8.73
C SER A 69 15.13 -7.72 -8.05
N SER A 70 14.45 -6.57 -8.05
CA SER A 70 14.95 -5.37 -7.37
C SER A 70 14.14 -5.06 -6.10
N ALA A 71 14.83 -4.69 -5.01
CA ALA A 71 14.24 -4.30 -3.72
C ALA A 71 13.27 -3.08 -3.79
N GLY A 72 13.09 -2.51 -4.99
CA GLY A 72 12.26 -1.34 -5.26
C GLY A 72 10.81 -1.64 -5.59
N PHE A 73 10.39 -2.90 -5.73
CA PHE A 73 9.02 -3.25 -6.11
C PHE A 73 8.45 -4.38 -5.26
N LYS A 74 7.31 -4.12 -4.62
CA LYS A 74 6.57 -5.12 -3.86
C LYS A 74 5.11 -5.17 -4.28
N PHE A 75 4.66 -6.37 -4.57
CA PHE A 75 3.28 -6.68 -4.90
C PHE A 75 2.56 -7.23 -3.68
N LEU A 76 1.37 -6.69 -3.38
CA LEU A 76 0.48 -7.22 -2.36
C LEU A 76 -0.89 -7.56 -2.98
N ASN A 77 -1.32 -8.79 -2.75
CA ASN A 77 -2.67 -9.25 -3.08
C ASN A 77 -3.38 -9.64 -1.77
N PHE A 78 -4.64 -9.28 -1.61
CA PHE A 78 -5.44 -9.76 -0.48
C PHE A 78 -5.46 -11.29 -0.32
N ALA A 79 -5.30 -12.06 -1.39
CA ALA A 79 -5.15 -13.52 -1.31
C ALA A 79 -3.90 -13.96 -0.54
N SER A 80 -2.81 -13.19 -0.56
CA SER A 80 -1.58 -13.47 0.21
C SER A 80 -1.68 -13.14 1.71
N LEU A 81 -2.75 -12.45 2.17
CA LEU A 81 -2.96 -12.14 3.60
C LEU A 81 -3.67 -13.22 4.40
N ARG A 82 -4.19 -14.28 3.76
CA ARG A 82 -4.89 -15.38 4.46
C ARG A 82 -3.99 -16.31 5.28
N LEU A 83 -2.71 -15.98 5.47
CA LEU A 83 -1.77 -16.73 6.30
C LEU A 83 -1.59 -16.16 7.72
N CYS A 84 -2.26 -15.05 8.04
CA CYS A 84 -2.33 -14.52 9.41
C CYS A 84 -3.80 -14.40 9.83
N GLY A 85 -4.43 -15.54 10.07
CA GLY A 85 -5.72 -15.69 10.73
C GLY A 85 -5.65 -16.79 11.76
#